data_AF-A0A3A3GI53-F1
#
_entry.id   AF-A0A3A3GI53-F1
#
_cell.length_a   1.000
_cell.length_b   1.000
_cell.length_c   1.000
_cell.angle_alpha   90.00
_cell.angle_beta   90.00
_cell.angle_gamma   90.00
#
_symmetry.space_group_name_H-M   'P 1'
#
loop_
_entity.id
_entity.type
_entity.pdbx_description
1 polymer ?
#
loop_
_entity_poly.entity_id
_entity_poly.type
_entity_poly.pdbx_seq_one_letter_code
_entity_poly.pdbx_strand_id
1 'polypeptide(L)'
;MKKSIIGSVLLFNGTLICLTIITLAAKFSSSIDTWRGTKLWFAIFGALDISNAQSLFLGIPFVIGLMLFFLGLLVLIIEYFNKSH
;
A
#
# COMPACT_ATOMS: atom_id res chain seq x y z
N MET A 1 20.17 -4.99 -16.78
CA MET A 1 20.10 -6.10 -15.79
C MET A 1 20.07 -5.63 -14.33
N LYS A 2 21.06 -4.88 -13.83
CA LYS A 2 21.05 -4.37 -12.44
C LYS A 2 19.80 -3.53 -12.12
N LYS A 3 19.38 -2.66 -13.05
CA LYS A 3 18.17 -1.82 -12.92
C LYS A 3 16.88 -2.64 -12.85
N SER A 4 16.78 -3.70 -13.64
CA SER A 4 15.64 -4.62 -13.61
C SER A 4 15.50 -5.34 -12.25
N ILE A 5 16.62 -5.76 -11.64
CA ILE A 5 16.60 -6.35 -10.29
C ILE A 5 16.10 -5.33 -9.26
N ILE A 6 16.61 -4.09 -9.30
CA ILE A 6 16.19 -3.01 -8.39
C ILE A 6 14.69 -2.73 -8.55
N GLY A 7 14.21 -2.56 -9.79
CA GLY A 7 12.79 -2.32 -10.06
C GLY A 7 11.90 -3.47 -9.58
N SER A 8 12.33 -4.72 -9.77
CA SER A 8 11.59 -5.90 -9.31
C SER A 8 11.51 -5.97 -7.79
N VAL A 9 12.62 -5.70 -7.08
CA VAL A 9 12.65 -5.70 -5.61
C VAL A 9 11.76 -4.59 -5.05
N LEU A 10 11.82 -3.38 -5.61
CA LEU A 10 10.97 -2.26 -5.17
C LEU A 10 9.48 -2.57 -5.40
N LEU A 11 9.13 -3.08 -6.59
CA LEU A 11 7.76 -3.43 -6.93
C LEU A 11 7.24 -4.52 -5.98
N PHE A 12 7.99 -5.61 -5.82
CA PHE A 12 7.59 -6.73 -4.98
C PHE A 12 7.39 -6.33 -3.51
N ASN A 13 8.30 -5.53 -2.94
CA ASN A 13 8.16 -5.04 -1.58
C ASN A 13 6.98 -4.08 -1.43
N GLY A 14 6.78 -3.16 -2.38
CA GLY A 14 5.62 -2.26 -2.40
C GLY A 14 4.30 -3.04 -2.42
N THR A 15 4.21 -4.06 -3.29
CA THR A 15 3.05 -4.95 -3.37
C THR A 15 2.82 -5.70 -2.06
N LEU A 16 3.87 -6.29 -1.47
CA LEU A 16 3.76 -7.01 -0.19
C LEU A 16 3.25 -6.13 0.94
N ILE A 17 3.77 -4.90 1.06
CA ILE A 17 3.33 -3.95 2.08
C ILE A 17 1.84 -3.65 1.90
N CYS A 18 1.43 -3.27 0.69
CA CYS A 18 0.03 -2.94 0.40
C CYS A 18 -0.91 -4.13 0.65
N LEU A 19 -0.57 -5.32 0.18
CA LEU A 19 -1.40 -6.52 0.38
C LEU A 19 -1.49 -6.92 1.86
N THR A 20 -0.40 -6.81 2.61
CA THR A 20 -0.39 -7.10 4.05
C THR A 20 -1.29 -6.12 4.80
N ILE A 21 -1.24 -4.83 4.46
CA ILE A 21 -2.09 -3.82 5.10
C ILE A 21 -3.57 -4.04 4.73
N ILE A 22 -3.88 -4.31 3.46
CA ILE A 22 -5.26 -4.58 3.02
C ILE A 22 -5.82 -5.82 3.71
N THR A 23 -5.05 -6.90 3.79
CA THR A 23 -5.50 -8.13 4.46
C THR A 23 -5.68 -7.94 5.97
N LEU A 24 -4.78 -7.19 6.62
CA LEU A 24 -4.92 -6.87 8.04
C LEU A 24 -6.14 -5.97 8.30
N ALA A 25 -6.34 -4.94 7.48
CA ALA A 25 -7.50 -4.06 7.54
C ALA A 25 -8.82 -4.82 7.31
N ALA A 26 -8.84 -5.75 6.36
CA ALA A 26 -10.00 -6.59 6.11
C ALA A 26 -10.37 -7.44 7.33
N LYS A 27 -9.38 -8.08 7.98
CA LYS A 27 -9.61 -8.85 9.21
C LYS A 27 -10.11 -7.95 10.35
N PHE A 28 -9.46 -6.82 10.56
CA PHE A 28 -9.78 -5.87 11.62
C PHE A 28 -11.15 -5.19 11.41
N SER A 29 -11.58 -5.00 10.15
CA SER A 29 -12.83 -4.30 9.83
C SER A 29 -14.07 -4.93 10.45
N SER A 30 -14.05 -6.24 10.74
CA SER A 30 -15.15 -6.93 11.41
C SER A 30 -15.38 -6.44 12.84
N SER A 31 -14.33 -5.98 13.52
CA SER A 31 -14.34 -5.54 14.93
C SER A 31 -14.61 -4.04 15.10
N ILE A 32 -14.79 -3.29 14.01
CA ILE A 32 -15.06 -1.85 14.06
C ILE A 32 -16.57 -1.62 14.19
N ASP A 33 -16.99 -0.96 15.26
CA ASP A 33 -18.40 -0.68 15.55
C ASP A 33 -18.86 0.67 14.96
N THR A 34 -17.95 1.65 14.90
CA THR A 34 -18.21 2.99 14.36
C THR A 34 -17.19 3.33 13.29
N TRP A 35 -17.66 3.78 12.13
CA TRP A 35 -16.77 4.17 11.02
C TRP A 35 -17.39 5.28 10.18
N ARG A 36 -16.53 5.96 9.42
CA ARG A 36 -16.94 6.96 8.42
C ARG A 36 -16.49 6.52 7.04
N GLY A 37 -17.38 6.61 6.05
CA GLY A 37 -17.09 6.16 4.69
C GLY A 37 -17.02 4.64 4.58
N THR A 38 -16.02 4.12 3.88
CA THR A 38 -15.85 2.68 3.65
C THR A 38 -15.05 2.05 4.78
N LYS A 39 -15.59 0.97 5.36
CA LYS A 39 -15.05 0.33 6.56
C LYS A 39 -13.57 -0.09 6.43
N LEU A 40 -13.17 -0.59 5.25
CA LEU A 40 -11.80 -0.99 4.98
C LEU A 40 -10.84 0.20 4.94
N TRP A 41 -11.20 1.28 4.24
CA TRP A 41 -10.35 2.47 4.16
C TRP A 41 -10.30 3.23 5.49
N PHE A 42 -11.42 3.24 6.23
CA PHE A 42 -11.45 3.71 7.60
C PHE A 42 -10.50 2.90 8.51
N ALA A 43 -10.47 1.57 8.38
CA ALA A 43 -9.54 0.74 9.14
C ALA A 43 -8.06 1.08 8.85
N ILE A 44 -7.73 1.50 7.62
CA ILE A 44 -6.36 1.85 7.22
C ILE A 44 -5.99 3.28 7.67
N PHE A 45 -6.85 4.26 7.37
CA PHE A 45 -6.51 5.68 7.53
C PHE A 45 -7.06 6.33 8.80
N GLY A 46 -8.11 5.74 9.40
CA GLY A 46 -8.84 6.32 10.52
C GLY A 46 -9.61 7.59 10.16
N ALA A 47 -10.22 8.20 11.17
CA ALA A 47 -10.78 9.55 11.08
C ALA A 47 -10.46 10.31 12.38
N LEU A 48 -9.97 11.55 12.23
CA LEU A 48 -9.48 12.37 13.34
C LEU A 48 -10.61 12.95 14.21
N ASP A 49 -11.82 12.98 13.69
CA ASP A 49 -13.01 13.57 14.31
C ASP A 49 -13.84 12.57 15.12
N ILE A 50 -13.50 11.27 15.08
CA ILE A 50 -14.18 10.23 15.86
C ILE A 50 -13.43 10.00 17.17
N SER A 51 -14.06 10.30 18.29
CA SER A 51 -13.56 9.91 19.61
C SER A 51 -13.49 8.37 19.69
N ASN A 52 -12.36 7.85 20.17
CA ASN A 52 -12.07 6.40 20.21
C ASN A 52 -12.12 5.72 18.83
N ALA A 53 -11.63 6.38 17.77
CA ALA A 53 -11.52 5.79 16.44
C ALA A 53 -10.81 4.41 16.47
N GLN A 54 -11.55 3.36 16.15
CA GLN A 54 -11.04 2.00 16.00
C GLN A 54 -10.40 1.86 14.60
N SER A 55 -9.16 2.31 14.46
CA SER A 55 -8.38 2.18 13.22
C SER A 55 -6.97 1.68 13.48
N LEU A 56 -6.34 1.08 12.46
CA LEU A 56 -4.95 0.63 12.52
C LEU A 56 -3.94 1.77 12.29
N PHE A 57 -4.39 2.93 11.80
CA PHE A 57 -3.54 4.08 11.45
C PHE A 57 -2.34 3.73 10.56
N LEU A 58 -2.52 2.76 9.66
CA LEU A 58 -1.48 2.29 8.72
C LEU A 58 -1.46 3.07 7.39
N GLY A 59 -2.13 4.21 7.33
CA GLY A 59 -2.19 5.05 6.14
C GLY A 59 -0.82 5.48 5.61
N ILE A 60 0.09 5.92 6.49
CA ILE A 60 1.45 6.31 6.08
C ILE A 60 2.23 5.11 5.50
N PRO A 61 2.34 3.96 6.19
CA PRO A 61 2.91 2.74 5.62
C PRO A 61 2.29 2.33 4.28
N PHE A 62 0.97 2.46 4.12
CA PHE A 62 0.26 2.13 2.88
C PHE A 62 0.69 3.03 1.72
N VAL A 63 0.77 4.35 1.95
CA VAL A 63 1.24 5.31 0.94
C VAL A 63 2.70 5.05 0.55
N ILE A 64 3.58 4.73 1.52
CA ILE A 64 4.97 4.34 1.24
C ILE A 64 5.02 3.07 0.37
N GLY A 65 4.19 2.07 0.68
CA GLY A 65 4.07 0.86 -0.14
C GLY A 65 3.66 1.14 -1.58
N LEU A 66 2.68 2.04 -1.78
CA LEU A 66 2.28 2.49 -3.12
C LEU A 66 3.41 3.22 -3.85
N MET A 67 4.15 4.11 -3.18
CA MET A 67 5.29 4.79 -3.79
C MET A 67 6.36 3.81 -4.26
N LEU A 68 6.70 2.81 -3.44
CA LEU A 68 7.65 1.76 -3.82
C LEU A 68 7.16 0.95 -5.02
N PHE A 69 5.87 0.61 -5.04
CA PHE A 69 5.24 -0.10 -6.16
C PHE A 69 5.38 0.69 -7.46
N PHE A 70 4.96 1.96 -7.47
CA PHE A 70 5.01 2.79 -8.67
C PHE A 70 6.43 3.09 -9.14
N LEU A 71 7.37 3.35 -8.21
CA LEU A 71 8.77 3.55 -8.55
C LEU A 71 9.39 2.29 -9.15
N GLY A 72 9.14 1.12 -8.54
CA GLY A 72 9.62 -0.16 -9.06
C GLY A 72 9.06 -0.45 -10.45
N LEU A 73 7.76 -0.22 -10.65
CA LEU A 73 7.09 -0.37 -11.94
C LEU A 73 7.68 0.54 -13.01
N LEU A 74 7.89 1.82 -12.69
CA LEU A 74 8.46 2.80 -13.60
C LEU A 74 9.88 2.40 -14.04
N VAL A 75 10.73 1.96 -13.10
CA VAL A 75 12.08 1.47 -13.41
C VAL A 75 12.04 0.27 -14.37
N LEU A 76 11.11 -0.67 -14.14
CA LEU A 76 10.94 -1.84 -15.02
C LEU A 76 10.46 -1.46 -16.41
N ILE A 77 9.48 -0.57 -16.50
CA ILE A 77 8.95 -0.06 -17.78
C ILE A 77 10.06 0.62 -18.59
N ILE A 78 10.82 1.52 -17.96
CA ILE A 78 11.91 2.24 -18.65
C ILE A 78 13.00 1.26 -19.12
N GLU A 79 13.42 0.31 -18.28
CA GLU A 79 14.42 -0.69 -18.69
C GLU A 79 13.89 -1.58 -19.82
N TYR A 80 12.60 -1.93 -19.81
CA TYR A 80 11.99 -2.75 -20.86
C TYR A 80 12.03 -2.04 -22.22
N PHE A 81 11.57 -0.79 -22.28
CA PHE A 81 11.53 -0.04 -23.54
C PHE A 81 12.92 0.39 -24.02
N ASN A 82 13.84 0.78 -23.12
CA ASN A 82 15.20 1.17 -23.49
C ASN A 82 16.07 -0.02 -23.94
N LYS A 83 15.73 -1.25 -23.54
CA LYS A 83 16.46 -2.46 -23.99
C LYS A 83 15.94 -2.98 -25.34
N SER A 84 14.79 -2.49 -25.79
CA SER A 84 14.18 -2.84 -27.08
C SER A 84 14.70 -1.98 -28.25
N HIS A 85 15.56 -1.01 -27.98
CA HIS A 85 16.14 -0.07 -28.94
C HIS A 85 17.66 -0.26 -29.01
#